data_AF-A0A7J8VII0-F1
#
_entry.id   AF-A0A7J8VII0-F1
#
_cell.length_a   1.000
_cell.length_b   1.000
_cell.length_c   1.000
_cell.angle_alpha   90.00
_cell.angle_beta   90.00
_cell.angle_gamma   90.00
#
_symmetry.space_group_name_H-M   'P 1'
#
loop_
_entity.id
_entity.type
_entity.pdbx_description
1 polymer ?
#
loop_
_entity_poly.entity_id
_entity_poly.type
_entity_poly.pdbx_seq_one_letter_code
_entity_poly.pdbx_strand_id
1 'polypeptide(L)'
;MISSPWHCMNYENETWLRVQIDDEDQATLLLCSLPPSYKSFREILIYGREKLSFEDVKSHLLSRDKLDNEFGSDSKADRQASILVASKKPNKRCHYFKKLGHVKEDCYKLRNKRAAESNEEDVA
;
A
#
# COMPACT_ATOMS: atom_id res chain seq x y z
N MET A 1 38.35 23.52 -58.56
CA MET A 1 38.25 24.34 -57.33
C MET A 1 36.80 24.25 -56.90
N ILE A 2 36.40 23.61 -55.80
CA ILE A 2 37.05 23.31 -54.54
C ILE A 2 36.66 21.86 -54.19
N SER A 3 37.66 20.97 -54.12
CA SER A 3 37.50 19.65 -53.51
C SER A 3 37.16 19.91 -52.04
N SER A 4 35.91 19.70 -51.63
CA SER A 4 35.53 19.90 -50.24
C SER A 4 36.11 18.77 -49.39
N PRO A 5 37.08 19.06 -48.49
CA PRO A 5 37.86 18.08 -47.75
C PRO A 5 37.07 17.61 -46.53
N TRP A 6 36.13 16.68 -46.74
CA TRP A 6 35.62 15.86 -45.64
C TRP A 6 36.68 14.81 -45.30
N HIS A 7 37.82 15.32 -44.85
CA HIS A 7 38.85 14.59 -44.15
C HIS A 7 38.26 14.24 -42.78
N CYS A 8 38.19 12.94 -42.50
CA CYS A 8 38.15 12.32 -41.18
C CYS A 8 37.65 13.22 -40.03
N MET A 9 36.35 13.23 -39.78
CA MET A 9 35.91 13.20 -38.39
C MET A 9 35.82 11.74 -37.99
N ASN A 10 36.98 11.16 -37.70
CA ASN A 10 37.05 10.02 -36.80
C ASN A 10 36.47 10.50 -35.48
N TYR A 11 35.17 10.26 -35.29
CA TYR A 11 34.54 10.31 -33.97
C TYR A 11 34.93 9.01 -33.24
N GLU A 12 36.24 8.83 -33.07
CA GLU A 12 36.75 8.00 -32.00
C GLU A 12 36.79 8.92 -30.78
N ASN A 13 35.62 9.08 -30.14
CA ASN A 13 35.56 9.52 -28.75
C ASN A 13 35.38 8.23 -27.94
N GLU A 14 36.49 7.59 -27.59
CA GLU A 14 37.25 7.87 -26.37
C GLU A 14 36.54 7.33 -25.12
N THR A 15 37.11 6.22 -24.65
CA THR A 15 37.03 5.69 -23.28
C THR A 15 35.63 5.61 -22.67
N TRP A 16 34.98 4.48 -22.95
CA TRP A 16 34.04 3.80 -22.06
C TRP A 16 34.38 4.02 -20.58
N LEU A 17 33.76 5.01 -19.96
CA LEU A 17 33.80 5.21 -18.51
C LEU A 17 33.07 4.02 -17.90
N ARG A 18 33.81 2.98 -17.46
CA ARG A 18 33.27 1.90 -16.64
C ARG A 18 32.99 2.46 -15.25
N VAL A 19 31.86 3.14 -15.13
CA VAL A 19 31.32 3.55 -13.84
C VAL A 19 30.73 2.30 -13.18
N GLN A 20 31.35 1.88 -12.08
CA GLN A 20 30.74 0.91 -11.18
C GLN A 20 29.79 1.70 -10.27
N ILE A 21 28.49 1.50 -10.45
CA ILE A 21 27.46 2.14 -9.64
C ILE A 21 27.21 1.23 -8.44
N ASP A 22 27.40 1.77 -7.23
CA ASP A 22 27.14 1.04 -5.99
C ASP A 22 25.65 0.67 -5.85
N ASP A 23 25.34 -0.35 -5.05
CA ASP A 23 23.95 -0.79 -4.84
C ASP A 23 23.07 0.33 -4.26
N GLU A 24 23.64 1.14 -3.35
CA GLU A 24 22.94 2.28 -2.76
C GLU A 24 22.64 3.37 -3.81
N ASP A 25 23.59 3.61 -4.71
CA ASP A 25 23.43 4.57 -5.82
C ASP A 25 22.42 4.05 -6.85
N GLN A 26 22.42 2.75 -7.15
CA GLN A 26 21.43 2.12 -8.02
C GLN A 26 20.02 2.25 -7.44
N ALA A 27 19.86 1.99 -6.14
CA ALA A 27 18.61 2.16 -5.42
C ALA A 27 18.14 3.63 -5.46
N THR A 28 19.05 4.56 -5.24
CA THR A 28 18.76 6.00 -5.26
C THR A 28 18.36 6.48 -6.66
N LEU A 29 19.10 6.09 -7.69
CA LEU A 29 18.77 6.40 -9.09
C LEU A 29 17.38 5.87 -9.48
N LEU A 30 17.06 4.64 -9.08
CA LEU A 30 15.73 4.07 -9.28
C LEU A 30 14.65 4.92 -8.60
N LEU A 31 14.85 5.29 -7.34
CA LEU A 31 13.90 6.14 -6.61
C LEU A 31 13.74 7.53 -7.24
N CYS A 32 14.82 8.14 -7.73
CA CYS A 32 14.78 9.42 -8.45
C CYS A 32 14.00 9.33 -9.77
N SER A 33 14.04 8.19 -10.46
CA SER A 33 13.31 7.97 -11.70
C SER A 33 11.79 7.83 -11.52
N LEU A 34 11.32 7.55 -10.31
CA LEU A 34 9.90 7.32 -10.05
C LEU A 34 9.04 8.58 -10.25
N PRO A 35 7.81 8.45 -10.78
CA PRO A 35 6.89 9.57 -10.91
C PRO A 35 6.56 10.27 -9.57
N PRO A 36 6.05 11.51 -9.61
CA PRO A 36 5.65 12.25 -8.41
C PRO A 36 4.62 11.53 -7.53
N SER A 37 3.78 10.65 -8.08
CA SER A 37 2.81 9.82 -7.34
C SER A 37 3.46 8.85 -6.34
N TYR A 38 4.77 8.64 -6.42
CA TYR A 38 5.54 7.84 -5.47
C TYR A 38 6.27 8.69 -4.42
N LYS A 39 5.98 10.00 -4.30
CA LYS A 39 6.67 10.93 -3.38
C LYS A 39 6.77 10.39 -1.95
N SER A 40 5.65 10.03 -1.33
CA SER A 40 5.64 9.53 0.05
C SER A 40 6.42 8.22 0.20
N PHE A 41 6.35 7.34 -0.80
CA PHE A 41 7.10 6.09 -0.81
C PHE A 41 8.62 6.34 -0.91
N ARG A 42 9.03 7.31 -1.73
CA ARG A 42 10.42 7.78 -1.84
C ARG A 42 10.92 8.34 -0.50
N GLU A 43 10.15 9.22 0.12
CA GLU A 43 10.51 9.83 1.42
C GLU A 43 10.65 8.76 2.52
N ILE A 44 9.71 7.81 2.61
CA ILE A 44 9.78 6.71 3.58
C ILE A 44 11.00 5.84 3.36
N LEU A 45 11.35 5.53 2.11
CA LEU A 45 12.52 4.70 1.84
C LEU A 45 13.83 5.44 2.08
N ILE A 46 13.93 6.72 1.70
CA ILE A 46 15.13 7.55 1.87
C ILE A 46 15.39 7.85 3.35
N TYR A 47 14.36 8.22 4.11
CA TYR A 47 14.53 8.68 5.50
C TYR A 47 14.20 7.61 6.55
N GLY A 48 13.46 6.57 6.18
CA GLY A 48 13.01 5.53 7.11
C GLY A 48 13.98 4.37 7.31
N ARG A 49 15.07 4.31 6.53
CA ARG A 49 16.07 3.23 6.62
C ARG A 49 17.47 3.81 6.69
N GLU A 50 18.34 3.13 7.45
CA GLU A 50 19.76 3.47 7.53
C GLU A 50 20.56 2.94 6.35
N LYS A 51 20.10 1.85 5.71
CA LYS A 51 20.70 1.26 4.50
C LYS A 51 19.63 0.97 3.44
N LEU A 52 19.94 1.29 2.20
CA LEU A 52 19.06 1.10 1.04
C LEU A 52 19.71 0.11 0.07
N SER A 53 19.11 -1.07 -0.08
CA SER A 53 19.52 -2.02 -1.11
C SER A 53 18.61 -1.95 -2.33
N PHE A 54 19.18 -2.15 -3.52
CA PHE A 54 18.42 -2.16 -4.77
C PHE A 54 17.34 -3.25 -4.80
N GLU A 55 17.66 -4.46 -4.32
CA GLU A 55 16.72 -5.58 -4.23
C GLU A 55 15.54 -5.26 -3.32
N ASP A 56 15.81 -4.61 -2.20
CA ASP A 56 14.78 -4.14 -1.28
C ASP A 56 13.88 -3.11 -1.96
N VAL A 57 14.43 -2.05 -2.56
CA VAL A 57 13.60 -1.03 -3.23
C VAL A 57 12.70 -1.67 -4.30
N LYS A 58 13.23 -2.61 -5.09
CA LYS A 58 12.48 -3.33 -6.12
C LYS A 58 11.36 -4.17 -5.52
N SER A 59 11.61 -4.93 -4.46
CA SER A 59 10.58 -5.76 -3.82
C SER A 59 9.45 -4.93 -3.21
N HIS A 60 9.78 -3.76 -2.63
CA HIS A 60 8.78 -2.85 -2.09
C HIS A 60 7.92 -2.21 -3.19
N LEU A 61 8.53 -1.83 -4.31
CA LEU A 61 7.81 -1.31 -5.48
C LEU A 61 6.87 -2.36 -6.06
N LEU A 62 7.34 -3.60 -6.24
CA LEU A 62 6.51 -4.70 -6.74
C LEU A 62 5.37 -5.05 -5.79
N SER A 63 5.61 -5.02 -4.48
CA SER A 63 4.56 -5.25 -3.48
C SER A 63 3.49 -4.17 -3.54
N ARG A 64 3.88 -2.91 -3.66
CA ARG A 64 2.94 -1.79 -3.81
C ARG A 64 2.13 -1.90 -5.11
N ASP A 65 2.77 -2.22 -6.24
CA ASP A 65 2.09 -2.38 -7.52
C ASP A 65 1.05 -3.52 -7.48
N LYS A 66 1.37 -4.62 -6.79
CA LYS A 66 0.41 -5.70 -6.54
C LYS A 66 -0.79 -5.22 -5.73
N LEU A 67 -0.56 -4.44 -4.66
CA LEU A 67 -1.65 -3.86 -3.87
C LEU A 67 -2.50 -2.91 -4.71
N ASP A 68 -1.89 -2.04 -5.51
CA ASP A 68 -2.61 -1.10 -6.37
C ASP A 68 -3.42 -1.84 -7.45
N ASN A 69 -2.93 -2.98 -7.97
CA ASN A 69 -3.67 -3.82 -8.94
C ASN A 69 -4.77 -4.67 -8.31
N GLU A 70 -4.55 -5.26 -7.12
CA GLU A 70 -5.56 -6.06 -6.42
C GLU A 70 -6.67 -5.19 -5.80
N PHE A 71 -6.37 -3.94 -5.44
CA PHE A 71 -7.34 -2.98 -4.91
C PHE A 71 -7.90 -2.02 -5.98
N GLY A 72 -7.27 -1.97 -7.16
CA GLY A 72 -7.60 -1.07 -8.26
C GLY A 72 -8.81 -1.47 -9.11
N SER A 73 -9.40 -2.66 -8.89
CA SER A 73 -10.62 -3.04 -9.60
C SER A 73 -11.87 -2.37 -9.05
N ASP A 74 -11.87 -1.88 -7.80
CA ASP A 74 -13.08 -1.30 -7.22
C ASP A 74 -12.80 -0.16 -6.24
N SER A 75 -13.14 1.04 -6.71
CA SER A 75 -13.58 2.19 -5.91
C SER A 75 -12.50 3.14 -5.37
N LYS A 76 -12.59 4.38 -5.84
CA LYS A 76 -12.26 5.59 -5.07
C LYS A 76 -12.73 5.44 -3.62
N ALA A 77 -11.81 5.22 -2.69
CA ALA A 77 -12.07 5.42 -1.28
C ALA A 77 -10.76 5.83 -0.60
N ASP A 78 -10.52 7.13 -0.65
CA ASP A 78 -9.76 7.87 0.34
C ASP A 78 -10.03 7.30 1.73
N ARG A 79 -9.03 6.62 2.31
CA ARG A 79 -9.02 6.18 3.72
C ARG A 79 -7.61 5.79 4.13
N GLN A 80 -6.90 6.81 4.61
CA GLN A 80 -5.90 6.75 5.66
C GLN A 80 -6.14 5.53 6.58
N ALA A 81 -5.22 4.57 6.55
CA ALA A 81 -5.34 3.31 7.27
C ALA A 81 -5.21 3.53 8.79
N SER A 82 -6.34 3.84 9.42
CA SER A 82 -6.56 3.52 10.83
C SER A 82 -7.10 2.10 10.92
N ILE A 83 -6.46 1.31 11.77
CA ILE A 83 -6.84 -0.03 12.27
C ILE A 83 -8.35 -0.26 12.19
N LEU A 84 -8.82 -1.01 11.19
CA LEU A 84 -10.20 -1.47 11.12
C LEU A 84 -10.19 -2.94 10.74
N VAL A 85 -10.40 -3.77 11.76
CA VAL A 85 -10.92 -5.14 11.64
C VAL A 85 -12.02 -5.14 10.57
N ALA A 86 -11.79 -5.86 9.47
CA ALA A 86 -12.78 -6.04 8.42
C ALA A 86 -13.92 -6.95 8.92
N SER A 87 -14.72 -6.46 9.86
CA SER A 87 -16.02 -7.01 10.16
C SER A 87 -16.92 -6.69 8.97
N LYS A 88 -17.06 -7.63 8.04
CA LYS A 88 -18.21 -7.69 7.12
C LYS A 88 -19.47 -7.61 8.00
N LYS A 89 -19.97 -6.40 8.24
CA LYS A 89 -21.18 -6.21 9.04
C LYS A 89 -22.30 -6.91 8.27
N PRO A 90 -22.93 -7.96 8.82
CA PRO A 90 -24.08 -8.52 8.14
C PRO A 90 -25.12 -7.39 8.04
N ASN A 91 -25.63 -7.12 6.84
CA ASN A 91 -26.75 -6.19 6.59
C ASN A 91 -28.07 -6.64 7.26
N LYS A 92 -27.98 -7.54 8.24
CA LYS A 92 -29.09 -8.05 9.02
C LYS A 92 -29.49 -6.99 10.05
N ARG A 93 -30.79 -6.72 10.12
CA ARG A 93 -31.39 -5.79 11.08
C ARG A 93 -31.90 -6.56 12.28
N CYS A 94 -31.53 -6.12 13.48
CA CYS A 94 -32.14 -6.64 14.69
C CYS A 94 -33.58 -6.11 14.80
N HIS A 95 -34.58 -6.99 14.81
CA HIS A 95 -35.98 -6.57 14.95
C HIS A 95 -36.33 -6.05 16.35
N TYR A 96 -35.53 -6.39 17.36
CA TYR A 96 -35.70 -5.91 18.74
C TYR A 96 -35.11 -4.51 18.94
N PHE A 97 -33.88 -4.28 18.47
CA PHE A 97 -33.17 -2.99 18.66
C PHE A 97 -33.31 -2.03 17.44
N LYS A 98 -33.90 -2.51 16.34
CA LYS A 98 -34.08 -1.80 15.05
C LYS A 98 -32.79 -1.22 14.46
N LYS A 99 -31.61 -1.68 14.91
CA LYS A 99 -30.29 -1.29 14.38
C LYS A 99 -29.72 -2.37 13.46
N LEU A 100 -28.90 -1.93 12.51
CA LEU A 100 -28.16 -2.79 11.60
C LEU A 100 -26.88 -3.30 12.30
N GLY A 101 -26.48 -4.53 11.96
CA GLY A 101 -25.18 -5.09 12.38
C GLY A 101 -25.24 -6.36 13.24
N HIS A 102 -26.43 -6.78 13.70
CA HIS A 102 -26.65 -8.07 14.38
C HIS A 102 -28.11 -8.53 14.18
N VAL A 103 -28.37 -9.83 14.32
CA VAL A 103 -29.74 -10.39 14.32
C VAL A 103 -30.34 -10.39 15.73
N LYS A 104 -31.63 -10.70 15.86
CA LYS A 104 -32.32 -10.75 17.16
C LYS A 104 -31.63 -11.71 18.15
N GLU A 105 -31.11 -12.84 17.67
CA GLU A 105 -30.42 -13.86 18.45
C GLU A 105 -29.13 -13.33 19.09
N ASP A 106 -28.36 -12.55 18.34
CA ASP A 106 -27.09 -11.96 18.79
C ASP A 106 -27.28 -10.60 19.48
N CYS A 107 -28.51 -10.24 19.85
CA CYS A 107 -28.78 -8.95 20.47
C CYS A 107 -28.37 -8.95 21.94
N TYR A 108 -27.22 -8.32 22.23
CA TYR A 108 -26.69 -8.19 23.60
C TYR A 108 -27.73 -7.66 24.61
N LYS A 109 -28.57 -6.69 24.21
CA LYS A 109 -29.64 -6.16 25.08
C LYS A 109 -30.70 -7.21 25.42
N LEU A 110 -31.11 -8.02 24.45
CA LEU A 110 -32.09 -9.08 24.67
C LEU A 110 -31.49 -10.22 25.50
N ARG A 111 -30.21 -10.55 25.27
CA ARG A 111 -29.47 -11.53 26.07
C ARG A 111 -29.40 -11.12 27.53
N ASN A 112 -29.06 -9.86 27.83
CA ASN A 112 -29.00 -9.36 29.20
C ASN A 112 -30.38 -9.35 29.88
N LYS A 113 -31.47 -9.07 29.13
CA LYS A 113 -32.83 -9.14 29.68
C LYS A 113 -33.22 -10.56 30.07
N ARG A 114 -33.00 -11.54 29.18
CA ARG A 114 -33.26 -12.96 29.47
C ARG A 114 -32.44 -13.48 30.65
N ALA A 115 -31.18 -13.05 30.75
CA ALA A 115 -30.30 -13.41 31.86
C ALA A 115 -30.73 -12.76 33.20
N ALA A 116 -31.49 -11.67 33.17
CA ALA A 116 -32.10 -11.10 34.37
C ALA A 116 -33.37 -11.87 34.77
N GLU A 117 -34.21 -12.23 33.79
CA GLU A 117 -35.45 -12.99 33.99
C GLU A 117 -35.19 -14.42 34.50
N SER A 118 -34.10 -15.06 34.09
CA SER A 118 -33.72 -16.41 34.58
C SER A 118 -33.22 -16.45 36.02
N ASN A 119 -32.93 -15.30 36.64
CA ASN A 119 -32.49 -15.24 38.05
C ASN A 119 -33.65 -14.98 39.03
N GLU A 120 -34.88 -14.78 38.53
CA GLU A 120 -36.08 -14.56 39.33
C GLU A 120 -36.99 -15.81 39.43
N GLU A 121 -36.82 -16.82 38.58
CA GLU A 121 -37.62 -18.07 38.61
C GLU A 121 -37.04 -19.18 39.52
N ASP A 122 -35.84 -19.01 40.10
CA ASP A 122 -35.27 -19.93 41.11
C ASP A 122 -35.54 -19.48 42.57
N VAL A 123 -36.43 -18.50 42.79
CA VAL A 123 -36.81 -17.99 44.14
C VAL A 123 -38.34 -17.93 44.32
N ALA A 124 -39.09 -18.86 43.70
CA ALA A 124 -40.52 -19.04 43.95
C ALA A 124 -40.86 -20.49 44.33
#